data_AF-A0A519V0H1-F1
#
_entry.id   AF-A0A519V0H1-F1
#
_cell.length_a   1.000
_cell.length_b   1.000
_cell.length_c   1.000
_cell.angle_alpha   90.00
_cell.angle_beta   90.00
_cell.angle_gamma   90.00
#
_symmetry.space_group_name_H-M   'P 1'
#
loop_
_entity.id
_entity.type
_entity.pdbx_description
1 polymer ?
#
loop_
_entity_poly.entity_id
_entity_poly.type
_entity_poly.pdbx_seq_one_letter_code
_entity_poly.pdbx_strand_id
1 'polypeptide(L)' 'MEYTKITSAILAEIENAIGASNVFIDDESLANYAHDETEDLKYYPEV' A
#
# COMPACT_ATOMS: atom_id res chain seq x y z
N MET A 1 -17.33 1.73 -7.21
CA MET A 1 -16.54 0.49 -7.15
C MET A 1 -16.24 0.25 -5.68
N GLU A 2 -16.60 -0.92 -5.15
CA GLU A 2 -16.24 -1.33 -3.79
C GLU A 2 -14.85 -1.97 -3.88
N TYR A 3 -13.87 -1.38 -3.21
CA TYR A 3 -12.54 -1.97 -3.05
C TYR A 3 -12.35 -2.36 -1.58
N THR A 4 -11.71 -3.50 -1.36
CA THR A 4 -11.43 -3.99 -0.01
C THR A 4 -10.23 -3.24 0.55
N LYS A 5 -10.43 -2.51 1.66
CA LYS A 5 -9.33 -1.93 2.43
C LYS A 5 -8.38 -3.01 2.91
N ILE A 6 -7.08 -2.69 2.93
CA ILE A 6 -6.13 -3.58 3.57
C ILE A 6 -6.39 -3.50 5.08
N THR A 7 -6.83 -4.61 5.66
CA THR A 7 -7.03 -4.72 7.11
C THR A 7 -5.76 -5.22 7.76
N SER A 8 -5.62 -5.07 9.09
CA SER A 8 -4.46 -5.58 9.83
C SER A 8 -4.24 -7.10 9.65
N ALA A 9 -5.30 -7.86 9.40
CA ALA A 9 -5.19 -9.29 9.10
C ALA A 9 -4.53 -9.54 7.74
N ILE A 10 -4.97 -8.83 6.70
CA ILE A 10 -4.38 -8.91 5.35
C ILE A 10 -2.93 -8.39 5.38
N LEU A 11 -2.66 -7.31 6.11
CA LEU A 11 -1.32 -6.78 6.27
C LEU A 11 -0.37 -7.81 6.89
N ALA A 12 -0.81 -8.50 7.95
CA ALA A 12 -0.03 -9.57 8.59
C ALA A 12 0.23 -10.76 7.64
N GLU A 13 -0.72 -11.11 6.76
CA GLU A 13 -0.50 -12.13 5.74
C GLU A 13 0.58 -11.71 4.72
N ILE A 14 0.55 -10.45 4.28
CA ILE A 14 1.54 -9.90 3.34
C ILE A 14 2.93 -9.87 4.01
N GLU A 15 3.03 -9.34 5.23
CA GLU A 15 4.28 -9.30 5.99
C GLU A 15 4.86 -10.69 6.22
N ASN A 16 4.04 -11.70 6.47
CA ASN A 16 4.50 -13.08 6.61
C ASN A 16 4.97 -13.70 5.28
N ALA A 17 4.34 -13.32 4.16
CA ALA A 17 4.67 -13.88 2.84
C ALA A 17 5.99 -13.35 2.28
N ILE A 18 6.26 -12.04 2.45
CA ILE A 18 7.43 -11.38 1.85
C ILE A 18 8.42 -10.82 2.88
N GLY A 19 8.09 -10.87 4.16
CA GLY A 19 8.87 -10.28 5.26
C GLY A 19 8.51 -8.82 5.52
N ALA A 20 8.30 -8.46 6.79
CA ALA A 20 7.92 -7.10 7.20
C ALA A 20 8.90 -6.00 6.75
N SER A 21 10.18 -6.32 6.55
CA SER A 21 11.18 -5.38 6.01
C SER A 21 10.93 -4.97 4.56
N ASN A 22 10.09 -5.71 3.83
CA ASN A 22 9.73 -5.46 2.44
C ASN A 22 8.31 -4.89 2.31
N VAL A 23 7.66 -4.54 3.42
CA VAL A 23 6.31 -3.95 3.46
C VAL A 23 6.42 -2.52 3.97
N PHE A 24 6.03 -1.56 3.13
CA PHE A 24 6.12 -0.13 3.44
C PHE A 24 4.71 0.45 3.56
N ILE A 25 4.39 0.99 4.74
CA ILE A 25 3.10 1.60 5.06
C ILE A 25 3.25 3.01 5.63
N ASP A 26 4.46 3.58 5.59
CA ASP A 26 4.73 4.95 6.03
C ASP A 26 4.29 5.98 4.98
N ASP A 27 3.97 7.18 5.45
CA ASP A 27 3.44 8.26 4.61
C ASP A 27 4.38 8.65 3.46
N GLU A 28 5.70 8.58 3.66
CA GLU A 28 6.69 8.95 2.63
C GLU A 28 6.72 7.91 1.51
N SER A 29 6.84 6.64 1.86
CA SER A 29 6.82 5.54 0.89
C SER A 29 5.50 5.48 0.15
N LEU A 30 4.37 5.60 0.85
CA LEU A 30 3.05 5.60 0.23
C LEU A 30 2.90 6.78 -0.75
N ALA A 31 3.35 7.98 -0.39
CA ALA A 31 3.30 9.13 -1.29
C ALA A 31 4.19 8.97 -2.53
N ASN A 32 5.35 8.32 -2.38
CA ASN A 32 6.29 8.05 -3.47
C ASN A 32 5.77 6.98 -4.45
N TYR A 33 5.03 5.98 -3.95
CA TYR A 33 4.54 4.86 -4.77
C TYR A 33 3.06 4.96 -5.16
N ALA A 34 2.33 5.97 -4.70
CA ALA A 34 0.92 6.19 -5.04
C ALA A 34 0.71 6.92 -6.38
N HIS A 35 1.77 7.31 -7.08
CA HIS A 35 1.68 8.10 -8.30
C HIS A 35 1.44 7.23 -9.54
N ASP A 36 0.52 7.66 -10.41
CA ASP A 36 0.43 7.13 -11.76
C ASP A 36 1.55 7.72 -12.63
N GLU A 37 2.32 6.89 -13.33
CA GLU A 37 3.48 7.36 -14.12
C GLU A 37 3.09 8.09 -15.42
N THR A 38 1.82 8.00 -15.83
CA THR A 38 1.33 8.56 -17.10
C THR A 38 0.49 9.81 -16.92
N GLU A 39 -0.15 9.96 -15.75
CA GLU A 39 -1.00 11.09 -15.38
C GLU A 39 -0.57 11.70 -14.04
N ASP A 40 -0.84 12.99 -13.79
CA ASP A 40 -0.57 13.62 -12.49
C ASP A 40 -1.64 13.27 -11.43
N LEU A 41 -1.92 11.97 -11.29
CA LEU A 41 -2.88 11.41 -10.36
C LEU A 41 -2.14 10.63 -9.26
N LYS A 42 -2.72 10.66 -8.06
CA LYS A 42 -2.20 9.95 -6.89
C LYS A 42 -3.31 9.14 -6.22
N TYR A 43 -3.10 7.85 -6.09
CA TYR A 43 -4.02 6.90 -5.47
C TYR A 43 -3.35 6.25 -4.27
N TYR A 44 -3.62 6.79 -3.09
CA TYR A 44 -3.05 6.28 -1.85
C TYR A 44 -3.69 4.94 -1.50
N PRO A 45 -2.89 3.90 -1.19
CA PRO A 45 -3.40 2.67 -0.61
C PRO A 45 -4.11 2.97 0.71
N GLU A 46 -5.30 2.41 0.90
CA GLU A 46 -6.01 2.45 2.18
C GLU A 46 -5.63 1.22 3.02
N VAL A 47 -4.69 1.44 3.96
CA VAL A 47 -4.09 0.45 4.85
C VAL A 47 -4.46 0.72 6.31
#